data_AF-A0A961B2R9-F1
#
_entry.id   AF-A0A961B2R9-F1
#
_cell.length_a   1.000
_cell.length_b   1.000
_cell.length_c   1.000
_cell.angle_alpha   90.00
_cell.angle_beta   90.00
_cell.angle_gamma   90.00
#
_symmetry.space_group_name_H-M   'P 1'
#
loop_
_entity.id
_entity.type
_entity.pdbx_description
1 polymer ?
#
loop_
_entity_poly.entity_id
_entity_poly.type
_entity_poly.pdbx_seq_one_letter_code
_entity_poly.pdbx_strand_id
1 'polypeptide(L)'
;YIDEVDKIATASNFGGRDVSGRGVQTTLLKLMEETEVTLRNPFDIQSQMQAMFEMTRGKAPTKDSVNTRHILFIVSGAFSGLDKIVNRRLRQGAIGFGAESREIVDETELLTRASTQDFIEFGFEAEFIGRLPVRVVCQPLEAGDLFEIMKNSEGSLIRQYEREFEAFGIRAEFDDDALHRIAELAAAEKTGARGLMTVGEKLLRDFKFELPGTAVTELKIDGALIDDPAASLEKYRAAAAASPGDAKTVAELGAFRRQFFDEHGVQLAFDPEAVVAIGRLAEQRRQSALAVCQDLFRDYQFGLRLIQKNTGQKSFTLPKAAIDDPDRHLSGLVVASYSEFSKESSTSARPPETEPRAIDRDADLPPEPRGEGPDDPPAGSFA
;
A
#
# COMPACT_ATOMS: atom_id res chain seq x y z
N TYR A 1 11.62 13.11 -13.31
CA TYR A 1 12.34 12.83 -12.06
C TYR A 1 13.57 12.02 -12.41
N ILE A 2 14.74 12.39 -11.88
CA ILE A 2 16.01 11.69 -12.10
C ILE A 2 16.60 11.39 -10.73
N ASP A 3 16.80 10.11 -10.41
CA ASP A 3 17.39 9.69 -9.15
C ASP A 3 18.89 9.43 -9.29
N GLU A 4 19.58 9.31 -8.15
CA GLU A 4 21.00 8.98 -8.07
C GLU A 4 21.92 9.94 -8.84
N VAL A 5 21.56 11.23 -8.91
CA VAL A 5 22.34 12.25 -9.62
C VAL A 5 23.73 12.46 -8.99
N ASP A 6 23.93 12.04 -7.73
CA ASP A 6 25.25 12.03 -7.09
C ASP A 6 26.25 11.12 -7.82
N LYS A 7 25.78 10.08 -8.54
CA LYS A 7 26.64 9.12 -9.24
C LYS A 7 27.26 9.65 -10.52
N ILE A 8 26.72 10.75 -11.07
CA ILE A 8 27.28 11.39 -12.27
C ILE A 8 28.28 12.51 -11.94
N ALA A 9 28.47 12.81 -10.65
CA ALA A 9 29.52 13.73 -10.19
C ALA A 9 30.91 13.11 -10.47
N THR A 10 31.81 13.94 -11.00
CA THR A 10 33.15 13.49 -11.37
C THR A 10 33.98 13.24 -10.11
N ALA A 11 34.56 12.05 -9.97
CA ALA A 11 35.45 11.77 -8.84
C ALA A 11 36.71 12.65 -8.91
N SER A 12 36.97 13.41 -7.84
CA SER A 12 38.09 14.36 -7.76
C SER A 12 39.50 13.74 -7.85
N ASN A 13 39.63 12.40 -7.78
CA ASN A 13 40.90 11.71 -7.55
C ASN A 13 41.40 10.77 -8.66
N PHE A 14 40.70 10.62 -9.79
CA PHE A 14 41.19 9.76 -10.88
C PHE A 14 41.77 10.58 -12.04
N GLY A 15 43.09 10.48 -12.22
CA GLY A 15 43.86 11.14 -13.30
C GLY A 15 43.61 10.60 -14.71
N GLY A 16 42.41 10.11 -14.99
CA GLY A 16 41.93 9.71 -16.32
C GLY A 16 40.85 10.67 -16.80
N ARG A 17 40.70 10.83 -18.12
CA ARG A 17 39.60 11.62 -18.69
C ARG A 17 38.30 10.86 -18.41
N ASP A 18 37.57 11.23 -17.36
CA ASP A 18 36.25 10.65 -17.06
C ASP A 18 35.26 11.08 -18.14
N VAL A 19 34.92 10.11 -19.00
CA VAL A 19 33.98 10.29 -20.12
C VAL A 19 32.56 9.97 -19.67
N SER A 20 32.38 9.30 -18.52
CA SER A 20 31.06 8.79 -18.11
C SER A 20 30.24 9.85 -17.36
N GLY A 21 30.76 10.43 -16.27
CA GLY A 21 30.00 11.39 -15.45
C GLY A 21 29.74 12.71 -16.16
N ARG A 22 30.81 13.37 -16.63
CA ARG A 22 30.70 14.66 -17.33
C ARG A 22 29.90 14.58 -18.62
N GLY A 23 30.07 13.52 -19.41
CA GLY A 23 29.32 13.32 -20.65
C GLY A 23 27.81 13.26 -20.41
N VAL A 24 27.40 12.59 -19.32
CA VAL A 24 25.99 12.54 -18.91
C VAL A 24 25.51 13.92 -18.45
N GLN A 25 26.27 14.63 -17.62
CA GLN A 25 25.92 15.99 -17.20
C GLN A 25 25.73 16.94 -18.40
N THR A 26 26.66 16.94 -19.37
CA THR A 26 26.56 17.76 -20.59
C THR A 26 25.37 17.38 -21.46
N THR A 27 25.01 16.09 -21.50
CA THR A 27 23.84 15.62 -22.27
C THR A 27 22.54 16.06 -21.60
N LEU A 28 22.46 15.98 -20.27
CA LEU A 28 21.33 16.46 -19.50
C LEU A 28 21.16 17.98 -19.62
N LEU A 29 22.25 18.75 -19.66
CA LEU A 29 22.21 20.18 -19.92
C LEU A 29 21.43 20.53 -21.19
N LYS A 30 21.68 19.82 -22.30
CA LYS A 30 20.93 20.04 -23.55
C LYS A 30 19.43 19.82 -23.38
N LEU A 31 19.04 18.84 -22.57
CA LEU A 31 17.62 18.60 -22.28
C LEU A 31 17.01 19.72 -21.43
N MET A 32 17.81 20.36 -20.57
CA MET A 32 17.41 21.48 -19.72
C MET A 32 17.47 22.84 -20.44
N GLU A 33 18.09 22.92 -21.61
CA GLU A 33 18.31 24.15 -22.40
C GLU A 33 17.32 24.29 -23.56
N GLU A 34 16.01 24.30 -23.25
CA GLU A 34 14.91 24.55 -24.21
C GLU A 34 15.18 23.98 -25.63
N THR A 35 15.29 22.65 -25.74
CA THR A 35 15.71 21.98 -26.98
C THR A 35 14.57 21.19 -27.59
N GLU A 36 14.54 21.10 -28.93
CA GLU A 36 13.73 20.10 -29.62
C GLU A 36 14.48 18.77 -29.69
N VAL A 37 13.93 17.77 -28.99
CA VAL A 37 14.47 16.42 -28.93
C VAL A 37 13.65 15.51 -29.82
N THR A 38 14.27 14.95 -30.86
CA THR A 38 13.63 13.92 -31.68
C THR A 38 13.43 12.62 -30.90
N LEU A 39 12.19 12.13 -30.86
CA LEU A 39 11.81 10.89 -30.19
C LEU A 39 12.17 9.63 -30.99
N ARG A 40 12.41 9.77 -32.30
CA ARG A 40 12.71 8.63 -33.17
C ARG A 40 14.19 8.28 -33.11
N ASN A 41 14.49 7.03 -32.78
CA ASN A 41 15.85 6.48 -32.85
C ASN A 41 16.20 6.19 -34.32
N PRO A 42 17.23 6.83 -34.90
CA PRO A 42 17.63 6.58 -36.30
C PRO A 42 18.06 5.13 -36.57
N PHE A 43 18.40 4.37 -35.53
CA PHE A 43 18.90 2.99 -35.61
C PHE A 43 17.82 1.93 -35.37
N ASP A 44 16.58 2.34 -35.07
CA ASP A 44 15.48 1.40 -34.91
C ASP A 44 14.90 1.02 -36.29
N ILE A 45 14.86 -0.30 -36.57
CA ILE A 45 14.40 -0.87 -37.85
C ILE A 45 12.92 -0.50 -38.10
N GLN A 46 12.08 -0.40 -37.06
CA GLN A 46 10.71 0.04 -37.22
C GLN A 46 10.61 1.51 -37.63
N SER A 47 11.39 2.37 -36.97
CA SER A 47 11.50 3.80 -37.33
C SER A 47 12.02 4.02 -38.76
N GLN A 48 12.96 3.19 -39.23
CA GLN A 48 13.45 3.21 -40.61
C GLN A 48 12.42 2.71 -41.63
N MET A 49 11.74 1.58 -41.34
CA MET A 49 10.65 1.08 -42.19
C MET A 49 9.50 2.08 -42.28
N GLN A 50 9.12 2.70 -41.16
CA GLN A 50 8.03 3.68 -41.11
C GLN A 50 8.38 4.95 -41.90
N ALA A 51 9.64 5.44 -41.79
CA ALA A 51 10.12 6.53 -42.63
C ALA A 51 10.13 6.17 -44.13
N MET A 52 10.49 4.93 -44.49
CA MET A 52 10.45 4.43 -45.87
C MET A 52 9.01 4.30 -46.40
N PHE A 53 8.07 3.80 -45.58
CA PHE A 53 6.65 3.73 -45.92
C PHE A 53 6.00 5.12 -46.07
N GLU A 54 6.36 6.08 -45.21
CA GLU A 54 5.90 7.47 -45.27
C GLU A 54 6.41 8.17 -46.55
N MET A 55 7.69 7.97 -46.92
CA MET A 55 8.26 8.43 -48.18
C MET A 55 7.56 7.81 -49.40
N THR A 56 7.23 6.51 -49.36
CA THR A 56 6.53 5.83 -50.47
C THR A 56 5.10 6.37 -50.67
N ARG A 57 4.48 6.91 -49.62
CA ARG A 57 3.16 7.58 -49.67
C ARG A 57 3.23 9.08 -49.96
N GLY A 58 4.40 9.62 -50.31
CA GLY A 58 4.58 11.04 -50.60
C GLY A 58 4.42 11.98 -49.40
N LYS A 59 4.42 11.45 -48.17
CA LYS A 59 4.41 12.24 -46.94
C LYS A 59 5.85 12.46 -46.49
N ALA A 60 6.19 13.71 -46.14
CA ALA A 60 7.46 14.00 -45.50
C ALA A 60 7.55 13.22 -44.18
N PRO A 61 8.70 12.60 -43.87
CA PRO A 61 8.88 11.84 -42.63
C PRO A 61 8.58 12.76 -41.44
N THR A 62 7.61 12.37 -40.64
CA THR A 62 7.22 13.11 -39.44
C THR A 62 8.30 12.90 -38.39
N LYS A 63 9.15 13.89 -38.13
CA LYS A 63 10.05 13.85 -36.99
C LYS A 63 9.21 14.17 -35.77
N ASP A 64 8.76 13.14 -35.06
CA ASP A 64 8.15 13.34 -33.75
C ASP A 64 9.22 13.94 -32.85
N SER A 65 9.12 15.25 -32.58
CA SER A 65 9.99 15.99 -31.68
C SER A 65 9.20 16.45 -30.46
N VAL A 66 9.90 16.52 -29.33
CA VAL A 66 9.38 17.07 -28.09
C VAL A 66 10.22 18.28 -27.71
N ASN A 67 9.55 19.38 -27.46
CA ASN A 67 10.17 20.58 -26.92
C ASN A 67 10.26 20.47 -25.39
N THR A 68 11.47 20.64 -24.84
CA THR A 68 11.71 20.48 -23.40
C THR A 68 11.46 21.73 -22.55
N ARG A 69 11.07 22.86 -23.16
CA ARG A 69 10.95 24.18 -22.51
C ARG A 69 10.07 24.21 -21.25
N HIS A 70 8.99 23.42 -21.23
CA HIS A 70 8.03 23.40 -20.11
C HIS A 70 8.10 22.11 -19.29
N ILE A 71 9.17 21.33 -19.43
CA ILE A 71 9.38 20.11 -18.66
C ILE A 71 10.05 20.47 -17.32
N LEU A 72 9.39 20.11 -16.21
CA LEU A 72 9.98 20.23 -14.88
C LEU A 72 10.98 19.09 -14.63
N PHE A 73 12.23 19.47 -14.34
CA PHE A 73 13.26 18.54 -13.92
C PHE A 73 13.37 18.56 -12.39
N ILE A 74 13.07 17.42 -11.78
CA ILE A 74 13.34 17.15 -10.37
C ILE A 74 14.46 16.11 -10.35
N VAL A 75 15.55 16.42 -9.65
CA VAL A 75 16.68 15.51 -9.48
C VAL A 75 16.92 15.25 -8.00
N SER A 76 17.33 14.04 -7.67
CA SER A 76 17.66 13.60 -6.31
C SER A 76 18.96 12.80 -6.29
N GLY A 77 19.58 12.73 -5.13
CA GLY A 77 20.80 11.96 -4.92
C GLY A 77 21.20 11.93 -3.45
N ALA A 78 22.01 10.94 -3.09
CA ALA A 78 22.56 10.80 -1.74
C ALA A 78 24.01 11.32 -1.72
N PHE A 79 24.18 12.61 -1.44
CA PHE A 79 25.47 13.32 -1.54
C PHE A 79 26.41 13.06 -0.36
N SER A 80 26.83 11.81 -0.18
CA SER A 80 27.76 11.42 0.88
C SER A 80 29.08 12.19 0.80
N GLY A 81 29.46 12.89 1.88
CA GLY A 81 30.69 13.68 1.95
C GLY A 81 30.54 15.15 1.53
N LEU A 82 29.37 15.56 1.02
CA LEU A 82 29.09 16.98 0.75
C LEU A 82 29.05 17.79 2.05
N ASP A 83 28.53 17.22 3.13
CA ASP A 83 28.56 17.74 4.50
C ASP A 83 29.97 18.18 4.92
N LYS A 84 31.00 17.38 4.60
CA LYS A 84 32.40 17.66 4.91
C LYS A 84 32.94 18.84 4.12
N ILE A 85 32.55 18.95 2.84
CA ILE A 85 32.92 20.08 1.97
C ILE A 85 32.31 21.37 2.52
N VAL A 86 31.01 21.36 2.82
CA VAL A 86 30.30 22.51 3.39
C VAL A 86 30.92 22.93 4.72
N ASN A 87 31.16 21.97 5.63
CA ASN A 87 31.76 22.23 6.93
C ASN A 87 33.17 22.83 6.80
N ARG A 88 34.00 22.32 5.90
CA ARG A 88 35.34 22.87 5.61
C ARG A 88 35.25 24.32 5.16
N ARG A 89 34.36 24.65 4.23
CA ARG A 89 34.14 26.04 3.76
C ARG A 89 33.70 26.95 4.89
N LEU A 90 32.71 26.52 5.69
CA LEU A 90 32.18 27.31 6.81
C LEU A 90 33.25 27.56 7.89
N ARG A 91 34.15 26.59 8.13
CA ARG A 91 35.26 26.72 9.08
C ARG A 91 36.41 27.59 8.55
N GLN A 92 36.73 27.51 7.26
CA GLN A 92 37.79 28.33 6.66
C GLN A 92 37.45 29.83 6.69
N GLY A 93 36.16 30.18 6.60
CA GLY A 93 35.69 31.57 6.77
C GLY A 93 35.82 32.12 8.20
N ALA A 94 36.18 31.29 9.19
CA ALA A 94 36.23 31.67 10.61
C ALA A 94 37.65 31.99 11.13
N ILE A 95 38.68 32.03 10.28
CA ILE A 95 40.04 32.34 10.74
C ILE A 95 40.18 33.84 11.03
N GLY A 96 40.03 34.24 12.30
CA GLY A 96 40.20 35.59 12.82
C GLY A 96 40.26 35.62 14.35
N PHE A 97 40.92 36.63 14.94
CA PHE A 97 41.04 36.82 16.39
C PHE A 97 39.66 36.92 17.06
N GLY A 98 39.19 35.82 17.67
CA GLY A 98 37.85 35.71 18.26
C GLY A 98 36.98 34.55 17.75
N ALA A 99 37.55 33.63 16.96
CA ALA A 99 36.83 32.46 16.47
C ALA A 99 36.47 31.49 17.62
N GLU A 100 35.29 31.66 18.20
CA GLU A 100 34.67 30.62 19.02
C GLU A 100 34.57 29.34 18.18
N SER A 101 35.00 28.21 18.77
CA SER A 101 34.82 26.90 18.17
C SER A 101 33.33 26.60 18.08
N ARG A 102 32.69 26.99 16.97
CA ARG A 102 31.28 26.66 16.75
C ARG A 102 31.13 25.14 16.75
N GLU A 103 30.17 24.70 17.54
CA GLU A 103 29.82 23.31 17.79
C GLU A 103 29.58 22.51 16.51
N ILE A 104 29.63 21.19 16.67
CA ILE A 104 29.30 20.21 15.64
C ILE A 104 27.89 20.52 15.13
N VAL A 105 27.83 21.08 13.91
CA VAL A 105 26.59 21.31 13.18
C VAL A 105 26.07 19.96 12.73
N ASP A 106 24.78 19.69 12.93
CA ASP A 106 24.11 18.50 12.41
C ASP A 106 24.34 18.37 10.89
N GLU A 107 24.52 17.14 10.39
CA GLU A 107 24.79 16.88 8.97
C GLU A 107 23.68 17.47 8.09
N THR A 108 22.43 17.36 8.52
CA THR A 108 21.27 17.91 7.80
C THR A 108 21.30 19.44 7.74
N GLU A 109 21.70 20.08 8.85
CA GLU A 109 21.85 21.54 8.90
C GLU A 109 23.00 22.01 8.02
N LEU A 110 24.10 21.26 7.95
CA LEU A 110 25.19 21.53 7.01
C LEU A 110 24.70 21.48 5.56
N LEU A 111 23.96 20.43 5.18
CA LEU A 111 23.42 20.30 3.83
C LEU A 111 22.47 21.43 3.46
N THR A 112 21.70 21.95 4.41
CA THR A 112 20.79 23.10 4.20
C THR A 112 21.56 24.38 3.85
N ARG A 113 22.84 24.48 4.25
CA ARG A 113 23.73 25.60 3.96
C ARG A 113 24.59 25.37 2.70
N ALA A 114 24.33 24.32 1.92
CA ALA A 114 25.10 24.01 0.72
C ALA A 114 24.93 25.08 -0.37
N SER A 115 26.04 25.57 -0.89
CA SER A 115 26.09 26.53 -2.01
C SER A 115 26.59 25.86 -3.28
N THR A 116 26.44 26.55 -4.42
CA THR A 116 26.90 26.04 -5.73
C THR A 116 28.38 25.67 -5.74
N GLN A 117 29.22 26.39 -4.97
CA GLN A 117 30.65 26.08 -4.89
C GLN A 117 30.91 24.69 -4.30
N ASP A 118 30.09 24.25 -3.33
CA ASP A 118 30.29 22.94 -2.69
C ASP A 118 29.95 21.80 -3.66
N PHE A 119 28.92 21.97 -4.49
CA PHE A 119 28.57 20.98 -5.52
C PHE A 119 29.60 20.93 -6.65
N ILE A 120 30.21 22.06 -7.00
CA ILE A 120 31.33 22.08 -7.96
C ILE A 120 32.53 21.33 -7.37
N GLU A 121 32.88 21.60 -6.12
CA GLU A 121 33.95 20.88 -5.42
C GLU A 121 33.63 19.39 -5.23
N PHE A 122 32.35 19.04 -5.09
CA PHE A 122 31.87 17.66 -5.04
C PHE A 122 32.01 16.92 -6.40
N GLY A 123 32.04 17.64 -7.52
CA GLY A 123 32.32 17.06 -8.85
C GLY A 123 31.29 17.38 -9.95
N PHE A 124 30.38 18.31 -9.71
CA PHE A 124 29.43 18.76 -10.75
C PHE A 124 29.99 19.92 -11.59
N GLU A 125 29.57 19.95 -12.86
CA GLU A 125 29.82 21.10 -13.74
C GLU A 125 29.01 22.31 -13.28
N ALA A 126 29.64 23.50 -13.29
CA ALA A 126 29.01 24.74 -12.84
C ALA A 126 27.74 25.07 -13.63
N GLU A 127 27.74 24.78 -14.93
CA GLU A 127 26.58 24.97 -15.82
C GLU A 127 25.41 24.08 -15.39
N PHE A 128 25.68 22.81 -15.05
CA PHE A 128 24.66 21.84 -14.67
C PHE A 128 23.97 22.25 -13.35
N ILE A 129 24.75 22.56 -12.32
CA ILE A 129 24.18 23.03 -11.04
C ILE A 129 23.53 24.41 -11.17
N GLY A 130 24.01 25.25 -12.08
CA GLY A 130 23.36 26.52 -12.42
C GLY A 130 21.92 26.36 -12.91
N ARG A 131 21.57 25.22 -13.52
CA ARG A 131 20.19 24.89 -13.95
C ARG A 131 19.31 24.33 -12.81
N LEU A 132 19.87 24.13 -11.62
CA LEU A 132 19.17 23.58 -10.44
C LEU A 132 19.19 24.58 -9.26
N PRO A 133 18.45 25.70 -9.37
CA PRO A 133 18.47 26.77 -8.37
C PRO A 133 17.67 26.44 -7.09
N VAL A 134 16.65 25.61 -7.20
CA VAL A 134 15.82 25.19 -6.06
C VAL A 134 16.42 23.94 -5.44
N ARG A 135 16.69 23.99 -4.14
CA ARG A 135 17.28 22.89 -3.38
C ARG A 135 16.43 22.59 -2.16
N VAL A 136 16.15 21.31 -1.96
CA VAL A 136 15.41 20.80 -0.82
C VAL A 136 16.27 19.72 -0.18
N VAL A 137 16.43 19.80 1.15
CA VAL A 137 17.15 18.80 1.93
C VAL A 137 16.11 17.96 2.66
N CYS A 138 16.18 16.64 2.47
CA CYS A 138 15.34 15.70 3.20
C CYS A 138 16.00 15.36 4.53
N GLN A 139 15.20 15.31 5.59
CA GLN A 139 15.66 14.88 6.91
C GLN A 139 15.83 13.34 6.94
N PRO A 140 16.77 12.83 7.74
CA PRO A 140 16.88 11.40 7.98
C PRO A 140 15.61 10.87 8.66
N LEU A 141 15.25 9.62 8.38
CA LEU A 141 14.08 8.99 8.97
C LEU A 141 14.39 8.50 10.39
N GLU A 142 13.58 8.93 11.35
CA GLU A 142 13.60 8.43 12.72
C GLU A 142 12.61 7.28 12.93
N ALA A 143 12.66 6.62 14.09
CA ALA A 143 11.73 5.53 14.41
C ALA A 143 10.25 6.00 14.38
N GLY A 144 9.97 7.23 14.79
CA GLY A 144 8.62 7.81 14.69
C GLY A 144 8.15 7.91 13.24
N ASP A 145 9.01 8.39 12.34
CA ASP A 145 8.68 8.51 10.91
C ASP A 145 8.44 7.13 10.28
N LEU A 146 9.27 6.14 10.63
CA LEU A 146 9.13 4.77 10.15
C LEU A 146 7.81 4.12 10.61
N PHE A 147 7.39 4.39 11.85
CA PHE A 147 6.07 3.98 12.36
C PHE A 147 4.94 4.60 11.51
N GLU A 148 4.99 5.91 11.27
CA GLU A 148 4.01 6.62 10.46
C GLU A 148 3.96 6.08 9.01
N ILE A 149 5.11 5.76 8.42
CA ILE A 149 5.19 5.14 7.10
C ILE A 149 4.49 3.77 7.08
N MET A 150 4.66 2.95 8.12
CA MET A 150 3.99 1.65 8.21
C MET A 150 2.47 1.78 8.42
N LYS A 151 2.04 2.75 9.22
CA LYS A 151 0.63 2.90 9.60
C LYS A 151 -0.21 3.59 8.52
N ASN A 152 0.32 4.67 7.93
CA ASN A 152 -0.47 5.60 7.12
C ASN A 152 -0.19 5.53 5.61
N SER A 153 0.86 4.85 5.17
CA SER A 153 1.14 4.71 3.74
C SER A 153 0.11 3.82 3.03
N GLU A 154 -0.42 4.28 1.89
CA GLU A 154 -1.40 3.51 1.09
C GLU A 154 -0.87 2.14 0.66
N GLY A 155 0.45 2.06 0.41
CA GLY A 155 1.18 0.86 0.04
C GLY A 155 2.00 0.27 1.19
N SER A 156 1.52 0.40 2.44
CA SER A 156 2.30 -0.02 3.61
C SER A 156 2.74 -1.48 3.55
N LEU A 157 3.93 -1.73 4.11
CA LEU A 157 4.50 -3.07 4.26
C LEU A 157 3.56 -3.99 5.06
N ILE A 158 2.82 -3.43 6.02
CA ILE A 158 1.85 -4.15 6.85
C ILE A 158 0.76 -4.79 6.00
N ARG A 159 0.15 -4.02 5.09
CA ARG A 159 -0.86 -4.56 4.16
C ARG A 159 -0.30 -5.63 3.22
N GLN A 160 1.01 -5.63 2.96
CA GLN A 160 1.65 -6.69 2.18
C GLN A 160 1.73 -7.97 3.01
N TYR A 161 2.19 -7.90 4.26
CA TYR A 161 2.23 -9.06 5.15
C TYR A 161 0.85 -9.63 5.48
N GLU A 162 -0.14 -8.77 5.75
CA GLU A 162 -1.52 -9.21 5.98
C GLU A 162 -2.05 -10.03 4.80
N ARG A 163 -1.85 -9.53 3.57
CA ARG A 163 -2.26 -10.24 2.34
C ARG A 163 -1.49 -11.54 2.12
N GLU A 164 -0.21 -11.58 2.46
CA GLU A 164 0.59 -12.81 2.38
C GLU A 164 0.08 -13.88 3.33
N PHE A 165 -0.24 -13.53 4.58
CA PHE A 165 -0.84 -14.47 5.54
C PHE A 165 -2.27 -14.86 5.14
N GLU A 166 -3.05 -13.91 4.60
CA GLU A 166 -4.41 -14.15 4.13
C GLU A 166 -4.44 -15.19 2.99
N ALA A 167 -3.42 -15.21 2.12
CA ALA A 167 -3.27 -16.23 1.08
C ALA A 167 -3.10 -17.66 1.65
N PHE A 168 -2.64 -17.78 2.90
CA PHE A 168 -2.59 -19.04 3.65
C PHE A 168 -3.84 -19.28 4.51
N GLY A 169 -4.82 -18.37 4.45
CA GLY A 169 -6.05 -18.43 5.23
C GLY A 169 -5.87 -18.05 6.70
N ILE A 170 -4.81 -17.30 7.01
CA ILE A 170 -4.46 -16.78 8.34
C ILE A 170 -4.71 -15.27 8.35
N ARG A 171 -5.53 -14.79 9.27
CA ARG A 171 -5.71 -13.36 9.50
C ARG A 171 -4.59 -12.84 10.38
N ALA A 172 -3.67 -12.05 9.82
CA ALA A 172 -2.64 -11.38 10.60
C ALA A 172 -3.14 -10.01 11.07
N GLU A 173 -2.96 -9.69 12.35
CA GLU A 173 -3.29 -8.39 12.93
C GLU A 173 -2.06 -7.81 13.63
N PHE A 174 -1.68 -6.59 13.25
CA PHE A 174 -0.55 -5.86 13.83
C PHE A 174 -1.05 -4.84 14.84
N ASP A 175 -0.59 -4.97 16.08
CA ASP A 175 -0.82 -3.96 17.12
C ASP A 175 0.18 -2.80 16.98
N ASP A 176 -0.21 -1.61 17.46
CA ASP A 176 0.62 -0.40 17.39
C ASP A 176 1.99 -0.58 18.10
N ASP A 177 2.05 -1.38 19.17
CA ASP A 177 3.28 -1.67 19.90
C ASP A 177 4.28 -2.47 19.06
N ALA A 178 3.81 -3.44 18.27
CA ALA A 178 4.63 -4.16 17.31
C ALA A 178 5.18 -3.22 16.23
N LEU A 179 4.35 -2.30 15.73
CA LEU A 179 4.78 -1.32 14.73
C LEU A 179 5.87 -0.40 15.29
N HIS A 180 5.70 0.10 16.52
CA HIS A 180 6.75 0.88 17.18
C HIS A 180 8.05 0.08 17.31
N ARG A 181 7.95 -1.19 17.72
CA ARG A 181 9.12 -2.03 17.91
C ARG A 181 9.86 -2.35 16.62
N ILE A 182 9.11 -2.66 15.55
CA ILE A 182 9.67 -2.85 14.20
C ILE A 182 10.37 -1.57 13.72
N ALA A 183 9.77 -0.40 13.98
CA ALA A 183 10.36 0.88 13.60
C ALA A 183 11.68 1.17 14.33
N GLU A 184 11.76 0.89 15.64
CA GLU A 184 13.00 1.01 16.41
C GLU A 184 14.11 0.10 15.87
N LEU A 185 13.77 -1.17 15.60
CA LEU A 185 14.70 -2.14 15.03
C LEU A 185 15.19 -1.69 13.64
N ALA A 186 14.29 -1.18 12.80
CA ALA A 186 14.64 -0.72 11.47
C ALA A 186 15.47 0.58 11.47
N ALA A 187 15.21 1.49 12.42
CA ALA A 187 16.03 2.69 12.61
C ALA A 187 17.48 2.33 12.99
N ALA A 188 17.67 1.26 13.79
CA ALA A 188 18.99 0.77 14.18
C ALA A 188 19.80 0.21 13.00
N GLU A 189 19.14 -0.30 11.95
CA GLU A 189 19.80 -0.79 10.73
C GLU A 189 20.41 0.33 9.87
N LYS A 190 20.03 1.61 10.10
CA LYS A 190 20.54 2.79 9.37
C LYS A 190 20.43 2.70 7.85
N THR A 191 19.41 2.00 7.35
CA THR A 191 19.11 1.86 5.92
C THR A 191 17.84 2.61 5.50
N GLY A 192 17.25 3.38 6.41
CA GLY A 192 15.99 4.11 6.21
C GLY A 192 14.80 3.16 6.09
N ALA A 193 13.75 3.58 5.37
CA ALA A 193 12.52 2.79 5.19
C ALA A 193 12.75 1.42 4.53
N ARG A 194 13.86 1.22 3.79
CA ARG A 194 14.25 -0.09 3.25
C ARG A 194 14.49 -1.12 4.36
N GLY A 195 14.96 -0.68 5.53
CA GLY A 195 15.20 -1.54 6.69
C GLY A 195 13.93 -2.18 7.23
N LEU A 196 12.77 -1.55 7.06
CA LEU A 196 11.48 -2.10 7.51
C LEU A 196 11.20 -3.47 6.89
N MET A 197 11.47 -3.63 5.59
CA MET A 197 11.28 -4.90 4.91
C MET A 197 12.26 -5.96 5.38
N THR A 198 13.53 -5.59 5.61
CA THR A 198 14.55 -6.51 6.13
C THR A 198 14.18 -7.02 7.52
N VAL A 199 13.76 -6.11 8.41
CA VAL A 199 13.33 -6.43 9.78
C VAL A 199 12.07 -7.30 9.75
N GLY A 200 11.05 -6.89 8.99
CA GLY A 200 9.80 -7.64 8.86
C GLY A 200 10.00 -9.06 8.31
N GLU A 201 10.81 -9.21 7.25
CA GLU A 201 11.12 -10.55 6.70
C GLU A 201 11.89 -11.41 7.69
N LYS A 202 12.82 -10.84 8.45
CA LYS A 202 13.56 -11.60 9.46
C LYS A 202 12.64 -12.10 10.58
N LEU A 203 11.70 -11.28 11.03
CA LEU A 203 10.80 -11.59 12.14
C LEU A 203 9.70 -12.58 11.74
N LEU A 204 9.11 -12.41 10.55
CA LEU A 204 7.92 -13.17 10.15
C LEU A 204 8.24 -14.41 9.30
N ARG A 205 9.48 -14.60 8.85
CA ARG A 205 9.88 -15.74 7.99
C ARG A 205 9.46 -17.09 8.56
N ASP A 206 9.77 -17.36 9.83
CA ASP A 206 9.51 -18.67 10.42
C ASP A 206 8.00 -18.91 10.59
N PHE A 207 7.25 -17.86 10.93
CA PHE A 207 5.78 -17.91 10.96
C PHE A 207 5.18 -18.19 9.57
N LYS A 208 5.70 -17.55 8.52
CA LYS A 208 5.30 -17.83 7.13
C LYS A 208 5.65 -19.25 6.68
N PHE A 209 6.69 -19.86 7.23
CA PHE A 209 7.08 -21.23 6.90
C PHE A 209 6.21 -22.27 7.63
N GLU A 210 5.86 -22.00 8.88
CA GLU A 210 5.33 -23.04 9.77
C GLU A 210 3.84 -22.98 10.02
N LEU A 211 3.23 -21.80 9.99
CA LEU A 211 1.80 -21.68 10.21
C LEU A 211 0.96 -22.18 9.03
N PRO A 212 1.38 -22.06 7.75
CA PRO A 212 0.57 -22.58 6.66
C PRO A 212 0.31 -24.08 6.77
N GLY A 213 -0.96 -24.48 6.67
CA GLY A 213 -1.38 -25.88 6.81
C GLY A 213 -1.60 -26.34 8.25
N THR A 214 -1.41 -25.45 9.24
CA THR A 214 -1.81 -25.67 10.63
C THR A 214 -3.26 -25.25 10.88
N ALA A 215 -3.78 -25.53 12.08
CA ALA A 215 -5.12 -25.13 12.49
C ALA A 215 -5.23 -23.64 12.88
N VAL A 216 -4.11 -22.90 12.85
CA VAL A 216 -4.08 -21.49 13.21
C VAL A 216 -4.76 -20.66 12.12
N THR A 217 -5.79 -19.91 12.49
CA THR A 217 -6.53 -19.01 11.58
C THR A 217 -6.27 -17.54 11.83
N GLU A 218 -5.62 -17.21 12.94
CA GLU A 218 -5.35 -15.84 13.38
C GLU A 218 -3.94 -15.75 13.95
N LEU A 219 -3.20 -14.73 13.52
CA LEU A 219 -1.85 -14.42 13.98
C LEU A 219 -1.86 -12.99 14.51
N LYS A 220 -1.81 -12.86 15.84
CA LYS A 220 -1.66 -11.56 16.48
C LYS A 220 -0.17 -11.22 16.59
N ILE A 221 0.21 -10.05 16.08
CA ILE A 221 1.57 -9.53 16.04
C ILE A 221 1.62 -8.32 16.97
N ASP A 222 2.05 -8.57 18.20
CA ASP A 222 2.23 -7.59 19.27
C ASP A 222 3.73 -7.37 19.59
N GLY A 223 4.05 -6.42 20.46
CA GLY A 223 5.43 -6.13 20.84
C GLY A 223 6.16 -7.33 21.44
N ALA A 224 5.45 -8.21 22.14
CA ALA A 224 6.03 -9.43 22.73
C ALA A 224 6.46 -10.44 21.67
N LEU A 225 5.70 -10.57 20.57
CA LEU A 225 6.10 -11.37 19.41
C LEU A 225 7.37 -10.82 18.77
N ILE A 226 7.50 -9.50 18.67
CA ILE A 226 8.69 -8.86 18.09
C ILE A 226 9.93 -9.07 18.99
N ASP A 227 9.77 -8.99 20.31
CA ASP A 227 10.87 -9.16 21.27
C ASP A 227 11.33 -10.62 21.39
N ASP A 228 10.40 -11.59 21.38
CA ASP A 228 10.72 -13.02 21.36
C ASP A 228 9.87 -13.78 20.33
N PRO A 229 10.31 -13.77 19.04
CA PRO A 229 9.62 -14.47 17.97
C PRO A 229 9.58 -15.98 18.19
N ALA A 230 10.65 -16.56 18.75
CA ALA A 230 10.78 -18.00 18.92
C ALA A 230 9.80 -18.53 19.97
N ALA A 231 9.70 -17.87 21.13
CA ALA A 231 8.73 -18.26 22.15
C ALA A 231 7.29 -18.11 21.66
N SER A 232 7.01 -17.09 20.85
CA SER A 232 5.68 -16.87 20.28
C SER A 232 5.32 -17.94 19.26
N LEU A 233 6.26 -18.32 18.38
CA LEU A 233 6.08 -19.41 17.43
C LEU A 233 5.79 -20.75 18.12
N GLU A 234 6.52 -21.07 19.19
CA GLU A 234 6.25 -22.28 20.00
C GLU A 234 4.83 -22.30 20.60
N LYS A 235 4.31 -21.14 21.02
CA LYS A 235 2.90 -21.05 21.48
C LYS A 235 1.93 -21.38 20.35
N TYR A 236 2.16 -20.87 19.13
CA TYR A 236 1.30 -21.18 17.99
C TYR A 236 1.44 -22.65 17.54
N ARG A 237 2.64 -23.24 17.61
CA ARG A 237 2.84 -24.68 17.39
C ARG A 237 2.06 -25.53 18.40
N ALA A 238 2.15 -25.19 19.68
CA ALA A 238 1.43 -25.90 20.74
C ALA A 238 -0.09 -25.76 20.58
N ALA A 239 -0.58 -24.57 20.21
CA ALA A 239 -1.99 -24.32 19.93
C ALA A 239 -2.49 -25.11 18.70
N ALA A 240 -1.66 -25.21 17.66
CA ALA A 240 -1.94 -26.03 16.49
C ALA A 240 -2.02 -27.52 16.84
N ALA A 241 -1.15 -28.01 17.72
CA ALA A 241 -1.17 -29.41 18.18
C ALA A 241 -2.33 -29.73 19.13
N ALA A 242 -2.82 -28.73 19.87
CA ALA A 242 -3.95 -28.88 20.80
C ALA A 242 -5.33 -28.79 20.12
N SER A 243 -5.40 -28.25 18.90
CA SER A 243 -6.64 -28.21 18.12
C SER A 243 -6.96 -29.62 17.60
N PRO A 244 -8.12 -30.21 17.93
CA PRO A 244 -8.42 -31.58 17.55
C PRO A 244 -8.68 -31.63 16.05
N GLY A 245 -7.82 -32.34 15.32
CA GLY A 245 -7.94 -32.58 13.89
C GLY A 245 -6.61 -33.09 13.38
N ASP A 246 -6.58 -34.22 12.67
CA ASP A 246 -5.33 -34.74 12.14
C ASP A 246 -4.67 -33.66 11.27
N ALA A 247 -3.38 -33.38 11.49
CA ALA A 247 -2.64 -32.36 10.73
C ALA A 247 -2.79 -32.55 9.19
N LYS A 248 -2.99 -33.80 8.76
CA LYS A 248 -3.33 -34.17 7.39
C LYS A 248 -4.68 -33.61 6.94
N THR A 249 -5.73 -33.77 7.74
CA THR A 249 -7.08 -33.24 7.47
C THR A 249 -7.06 -31.72 7.41
N VAL A 250 -6.33 -31.07 8.32
CA VAL A 250 -6.17 -29.60 8.33
C VAL A 250 -5.47 -29.09 7.07
N ALA A 251 -4.38 -29.75 6.65
CA ALA A 251 -3.66 -29.39 5.43
C ALA A 251 -4.52 -29.59 4.16
N GLU A 252 -5.27 -30.70 4.08
CA GLU A 252 -6.19 -30.99 2.97
C GLU A 252 -7.36 -29.98 2.91
N LEU A 253 -7.88 -29.55 4.07
CA LEU A 253 -8.87 -28.47 4.15
C LEU A 253 -8.29 -27.11 3.73
N GLY A 254 -7.04 -26.81 4.10
CA GLY A 254 -6.35 -25.61 3.64
C GLY A 254 -6.13 -25.59 2.12
N ALA A 255 -5.90 -26.75 1.49
CA ALA A 255 -5.85 -26.88 0.04
C ALA A 255 -7.22 -26.62 -0.61
N PHE A 256 -8.29 -27.17 -0.03
CA PHE A 256 -9.66 -26.91 -0.49
C PHE A 256 -10.03 -25.43 -0.43
N ARG A 257 -9.74 -24.75 0.69
CA ARG A 257 -10.03 -23.31 0.88
C ARG A 257 -9.38 -22.45 -0.20
N ARG A 258 -8.11 -22.72 -0.52
CA ARG A 258 -7.38 -22.01 -1.57
C ARG A 258 -7.99 -22.25 -2.95
N GLN A 259 -8.23 -23.51 -3.32
CA GLN A 259 -8.85 -23.85 -4.60
C GLN A 259 -10.22 -23.19 -4.76
N PHE A 260 -11.05 -23.23 -3.71
CA PHE A 260 -12.39 -22.64 -3.74
C PHE A 260 -12.34 -21.11 -3.86
N PHE A 261 -11.39 -20.45 -3.20
CA PHE A 261 -11.17 -19.02 -3.33
C PHE A 261 -10.71 -18.64 -4.74
N ASP A 262 -9.73 -19.35 -5.31
CA ASP A 262 -9.20 -19.07 -6.64
C ASP A 262 -10.27 -19.27 -7.73
N GLU A 263 -11.10 -20.31 -7.62
CA GLU A 263 -12.13 -20.62 -8.61
C GLU A 263 -13.38 -19.73 -8.49
N HIS A 264 -13.73 -19.30 -7.27
CA HIS A 264 -15.04 -18.69 -7.01
C HIS A 264 -15.00 -17.28 -6.42
N GLY A 265 -13.88 -16.84 -5.87
CA GLY A 265 -13.69 -15.53 -5.25
C GLY A 265 -14.34 -15.38 -3.87
N VAL A 266 -14.58 -16.50 -3.17
CA VAL A 266 -15.26 -16.56 -1.87
C VAL A 266 -14.34 -17.22 -0.84
N GLN A 267 -14.13 -16.57 0.30
CA GLN A 267 -13.34 -17.12 1.40
C GLN A 267 -14.20 -18.04 2.25
N LEU A 268 -13.70 -19.26 2.49
CA LEU A 268 -14.32 -20.24 3.39
C LEU A 268 -13.42 -20.48 4.59
N ALA A 269 -14.01 -20.61 5.77
CA ALA A 269 -13.39 -21.09 7.00
C ALA A 269 -14.19 -22.25 7.58
N PHE A 270 -13.55 -23.12 8.36
CA PHE A 270 -14.20 -24.26 9.02
C PHE A 270 -14.04 -24.14 10.53
N ASP A 271 -15.12 -24.38 11.27
CA ASP A 271 -15.02 -24.48 12.73
C ASP A 271 -14.19 -25.71 13.13
N PRO A 272 -13.50 -25.67 14.30
CA PRO A 272 -12.73 -26.81 14.78
C PRO A 272 -13.54 -28.11 14.85
N GLU A 273 -14.81 -28.05 15.26
CA GLU A 273 -15.70 -29.21 15.27
C GLU A 273 -16.04 -29.74 13.87
N ALA A 274 -16.11 -28.85 12.87
CA ALA A 274 -16.32 -29.22 11.47
C ALA A 274 -15.08 -29.92 10.91
N VAL A 275 -13.87 -29.45 11.25
CA VAL A 275 -12.60 -30.11 10.87
C VAL A 275 -12.56 -31.56 11.37
N VAL A 276 -12.90 -31.77 12.65
CA VAL A 276 -12.98 -33.13 13.22
C VAL A 276 -14.04 -33.97 12.52
N ALA A 277 -15.22 -33.40 12.25
CA ALA A 277 -16.31 -34.11 11.58
C ALA A 277 -15.92 -34.54 10.16
N ILE A 278 -15.26 -33.66 9.40
CA ILE A 278 -14.76 -33.97 8.06
C ILE A 278 -13.68 -35.05 8.12
N GLY A 279 -12.75 -34.96 9.08
CA GLY A 279 -11.73 -36.00 9.30
C GLY A 279 -12.36 -37.39 9.52
N ARG A 280 -13.33 -37.49 10.44
CA ARG A 280 -14.06 -38.74 10.69
C ARG A 280 -14.83 -39.22 9.45
N LEU A 281 -15.44 -38.30 8.70
CA LEU A 281 -16.19 -38.64 7.50
C LEU A 281 -15.27 -39.14 6.37
N ALA A 282 -14.07 -38.55 6.24
CA ALA A 282 -13.04 -39.00 5.32
C ALA A 282 -12.55 -40.41 5.64
N GLU A 283 -12.34 -40.74 6.92
CA GLU A 283 -12.03 -42.09 7.36
C GLU A 283 -13.15 -43.08 7.04
N GLN A 284 -14.40 -42.73 7.35
CA GLN A 284 -15.57 -43.57 7.06
C GLN A 284 -15.74 -43.85 5.56
N ARG A 285 -15.55 -42.84 4.71
CA ARG A 285 -15.67 -42.94 3.25
C ARG A 285 -14.41 -43.49 2.58
N ARG A 286 -13.31 -43.67 3.31
CA ARG A 286 -11.97 -44.00 2.79
C ARG A 286 -11.53 -43.07 1.65
N GLN A 287 -11.84 -41.79 1.80
CA GLN A 287 -11.45 -40.72 0.88
C GLN A 287 -10.51 -39.74 1.59
N SER A 288 -9.85 -38.86 0.84
CA SER A 288 -9.17 -37.71 1.46
C SER A 288 -10.20 -36.69 1.95
N ALA A 289 -9.86 -35.92 2.98
CA ALA A 289 -10.69 -34.82 3.46
C ALA A 289 -10.97 -33.79 2.36
N LEU A 290 -9.99 -33.59 1.45
CA LEU A 290 -10.16 -32.75 0.25
C LEU A 290 -11.28 -33.26 -0.66
N ALA A 291 -11.28 -34.54 -1.01
CA ALA A 291 -12.32 -35.13 -1.85
C ALA A 291 -13.70 -35.08 -1.18
N VAL A 292 -13.77 -35.35 0.12
CA VAL A 292 -15.02 -35.24 0.88
C VAL A 292 -15.57 -33.82 0.87
N CYS A 293 -14.72 -32.80 0.97
CA CYS A 293 -15.15 -31.40 0.88
C CYS A 293 -15.62 -31.02 -0.52
N GLN A 294 -14.91 -31.45 -1.56
CA GLN A 294 -15.32 -31.22 -2.96
C GLN A 294 -16.68 -31.85 -3.26
N ASP A 295 -16.94 -33.05 -2.72
CA ASP A 295 -18.22 -33.74 -2.88
C ASP A 295 -19.35 -33.06 -2.09
N LEU A 296 -19.11 -32.69 -0.82
CA LEU A 296 -20.12 -32.06 0.04
C LEU A 296 -20.50 -30.64 -0.39
N PHE A 297 -19.53 -29.86 -0.88
CA PHE A 297 -19.71 -28.43 -1.16
C PHE A 297 -19.75 -28.10 -2.66
N ARG A 298 -19.99 -29.10 -3.51
CA ARG A 298 -20.04 -28.94 -4.97
C ARG A 298 -20.98 -27.81 -5.42
N ASP A 299 -22.13 -27.69 -4.75
CA ASP A 299 -23.19 -26.75 -5.12
C ASP A 299 -23.21 -25.48 -4.24
N TYR A 300 -22.35 -25.41 -3.22
CA TYR A 300 -22.27 -24.26 -2.31
C TYR A 300 -21.84 -22.97 -3.01
N GLN A 301 -21.04 -23.07 -4.08
CA GLN A 301 -20.63 -21.93 -4.90
C GLN A 301 -21.82 -21.08 -5.39
N PHE A 302 -22.95 -21.71 -5.73
CA PHE A 302 -24.12 -21.02 -6.26
C PHE A 302 -24.88 -20.27 -5.17
N GLY A 303 -25.07 -20.91 -4.01
CA GLY A 303 -25.75 -20.31 -2.87
C GLY A 303 -24.94 -19.18 -2.23
N LEU A 304 -23.63 -19.37 -2.07
CA LEU A 304 -22.74 -18.35 -1.48
C LEU A 304 -22.60 -17.11 -2.37
N ARG A 305 -22.59 -17.27 -3.70
CA ARG A 305 -22.62 -16.11 -4.63
C ARG A 305 -23.91 -15.32 -4.54
N LEU A 306 -25.04 -15.99 -4.31
CA LEU A 306 -26.32 -15.32 -4.13
C LEU A 306 -26.32 -14.50 -2.83
N ILE A 307 -25.78 -15.07 -1.74
CA ILE A 307 -25.66 -14.38 -0.46
C ILE A 307 -24.68 -13.20 -0.60
N GLN A 308 -23.53 -13.38 -1.25
CA GLN A 308 -22.56 -12.33 -1.51
C GLN A 308 -23.17 -11.15 -2.30
N LYS A 309 -24.06 -11.43 -3.27
CA LYS A 309 -24.76 -10.39 -4.03
C LYS A 309 -25.79 -9.63 -3.18
N ASN A 310 -26.42 -10.30 -2.23
CA ASN A 310 -27.48 -9.71 -1.40
C ASN A 310 -26.93 -8.99 -0.15
N THR A 311 -25.83 -9.46 0.41
CA THR A 311 -25.28 -8.99 1.71
C THR A 311 -23.89 -8.34 1.60
N GLY A 312 -23.21 -8.49 0.45
CA GLY A 312 -21.83 -8.04 0.28
C GLY A 312 -20.78 -8.88 1.01
N GLN A 313 -21.19 -9.91 1.76
CA GLN A 313 -20.29 -10.75 2.56
C GLN A 313 -19.40 -11.63 1.66
N LYS A 314 -18.08 -11.59 1.90
CA LYS A 314 -17.07 -12.33 1.11
C LYS A 314 -16.45 -13.52 1.83
N SER A 315 -16.65 -13.62 3.15
CA SER A 315 -16.09 -14.67 4.00
C SER A 315 -17.19 -15.39 4.78
N PHE A 316 -17.18 -16.71 4.75
CA PHE A 316 -18.19 -17.57 5.37
C PHE A 316 -17.53 -18.67 6.21
N THR A 317 -18.01 -18.85 7.44
CA THR A 317 -17.54 -19.90 8.35
C THR A 317 -18.54 -21.05 8.39
N LEU A 318 -18.06 -22.27 8.15
CA LEU A 318 -18.87 -23.48 8.08
C LEU A 318 -18.82 -24.24 9.42
N PRO A 319 -19.94 -24.30 10.17
CA PRO A 319 -20.04 -25.05 11.40
C PRO A 319 -20.22 -26.55 11.13
N LYS A 320 -20.09 -27.37 12.17
CA LYS A 320 -20.35 -28.82 12.09
C LYS A 320 -21.71 -29.17 11.47
N ALA A 321 -22.73 -28.36 11.72
CA ALA A 321 -24.06 -28.53 11.13
C ALA A 321 -24.06 -28.49 9.59
N ALA A 322 -23.12 -27.75 8.97
CA ALA A 322 -22.95 -27.72 7.52
C ALA A 322 -22.33 -29.02 6.96
N ILE A 323 -21.71 -29.83 7.81
CA ILE A 323 -21.14 -31.14 7.45
C ILE A 323 -22.21 -32.24 7.61
N ASP A 324 -23.02 -32.12 8.66
CA ASP A 324 -24.09 -33.08 8.96
C ASP A 324 -25.26 -32.97 7.96
N ASP A 325 -25.63 -31.75 7.53
CA ASP A 325 -26.68 -31.50 6.53
C ASP A 325 -26.37 -30.24 5.67
N PRO A 326 -25.61 -30.40 4.56
CA PRO A 326 -25.16 -29.27 3.75
C PRO A 326 -26.30 -28.49 3.08
N ASP A 327 -27.27 -29.19 2.50
CA ASP A 327 -28.37 -28.58 1.75
C ASP A 327 -29.26 -27.72 2.65
N ARG A 328 -29.56 -28.21 3.85
CA ARG A 328 -30.36 -27.48 4.83
C ARG A 328 -29.64 -26.26 5.36
N HIS A 329 -28.34 -26.35 5.60
CA HIS A 329 -27.53 -25.22 6.06
C HIS A 329 -27.46 -24.11 5.00
N LEU A 330 -27.15 -24.47 3.75
CA LEU A 330 -27.09 -23.52 2.63
C LEU A 330 -28.45 -22.85 2.40
N SER A 331 -29.54 -23.63 2.43
CA SER A 331 -30.91 -23.09 2.29
C SER A 331 -31.24 -22.10 3.41
N GLY A 332 -30.84 -22.40 4.65
CA GLY A 332 -31.02 -21.49 5.79
C GLY A 332 -30.29 -20.16 5.61
N LEU A 333 -29.04 -20.19 5.14
CA LEU A 333 -28.25 -18.99 4.87
C LEU A 333 -28.85 -18.15 3.72
N VAL A 334 -29.32 -18.80 2.65
CA VAL A 334 -29.98 -18.09 1.54
C VAL A 334 -31.27 -17.41 2.02
N VAL A 335 -32.11 -18.10 2.78
CA VAL A 335 -33.35 -17.51 3.33
C VAL A 335 -33.05 -16.35 4.27
N ALA A 336 -32.04 -16.48 5.14
CA ALA A 336 -31.59 -15.39 6.01
C ALA A 336 -31.14 -14.17 5.20
N SER A 337 -30.37 -14.37 4.11
CA SER A 337 -29.90 -13.27 3.25
C SER A 337 -31.04 -12.46 2.61
N TYR A 338 -32.14 -13.12 2.22
CA TYR A 338 -33.32 -12.42 1.69
C TYR A 338 -34.09 -11.64 2.77
N SER A 339 -34.08 -12.12 4.02
CA SER A 339 -34.71 -11.44 5.14
C SER A 339 -33.95 -10.18 5.56
N GLU A 340 -32.61 -10.18 5.46
CA GLU A 340 -31.79 -8.99 5.69
C GLU A 340 -31.90 -7.98 4.56
N PHE A 341 -31.86 -8.45 3.30
CA PHE A 341 -32.10 -7.59 2.13
C PHE A 341 -33.49 -6.93 2.15
N SER A 342 -34.52 -7.65 2.63
CA SER A 342 -35.87 -7.10 2.80
C SER A 342 -35.97 -6.07 3.94
N LYS A 343 -35.16 -6.20 5.00
CA LYS A 343 -35.09 -5.20 6.08
C LYS A 343 -34.39 -3.93 5.60
N GLU A 344 -33.29 -4.03 4.87
CA GLU A 344 -32.59 -2.85 4.33
C GLU A 344 -33.43 -2.12 3.26
N SER A 345 -34.11 -2.85 2.37
CA SER A 345 -35.00 -2.25 1.37
C SER A 345 -36.29 -1.65 1.94
N SER A 346 -36.81 -2.17 3.06
CA SER A 346 -37.97 -1.57 3.75
C SER A 346 -37.61 -0.36 4.62
N THR A 347 -36.33 -0.14 4.91
CA THR A 347 -35.88 1.04 5.67
C THR A 347 -35.59 2.24 4.76
N SER A 348 -35.40 2.03 3.45
CA SER A 348 -35.22 3.11 2.46
C SER A 348 -36.50 3.56 1.73
N ALA A 349 -37.65 2.90 1.98
CA ALA A 349 -38.89 3.09 1.23
C ALA A 349 -40.10 3.55 2.08
N ARG A 350 -39.90 4.44 3.06
CA ARG A 350 -41.00 5.22 3.67
C ARG A 350 -40.75 6.72 3.53
N PRO A 351 -41.54 7.45 2.71
CA PRO A 351 -41.71 8.89 2.90
C PRO A 351 -42.58 9.15 4.14
N PRO A 352 -42.46 10.33 4.79
CA PRO A 352 -43.29 10.66 5.95
C PRO A 352 -44.73 10.91 5.47
N GLU A 353 -45.66 10.03 5.83
CA GLU A 353 -47.10 10.26 5.64
C GLU A 353 -47.65 11.12 6.78
N THR A 354 -48.18 12.27 6.39
CA THR A 354 -48.97 13.20 7.18
C THR A 354 -50.42 12.72 7.36
N GLU A 355 -50.84 12.68 8.65
CA GLU A 355 -52.16 13.06 9.20
C GLU A 355 -53.40 12.14 9.05
N PRO A 356 -54.33 12.07 10.05
CA PRO A 356 -55.14 13.22 10.49
C PRO A 356 -55.30 13.43 12.02
N ARG A 357 -55.35 14.71 12.40
CA ARG A 357 -55.75 15.18 13.73
C ARG A 357 -57.24 14.90 14.00
N ALA A 358 -57.51 14.42 15.21
CA ALA A 358 -58.83 14.22 15.76
C ALA A 358 -59.59 15.55 15.94
N ILE A 359 -60.89 15.50 15.66
CA ILE A 359 -61.87 16.53 15.95
C ILE A 359 -62.07 16.55 17.47
N ASP A 360 -61.81 17.69 18.11
CA ASP A 360 -62.42 18.01 19.40
C ASP A 360 -63.18 19.33 19.28
N ARG A 361 -64.44 19.28 19.72
CA ARG A 361 -65.35 20.42 19.81
C ARG A 361 -65.23 20.95 21.23
N ASP A 362 -64.79 22.20 21.41
CA ASP A 362 -65.47 23.18 22.27
C ASP A 362 -64.72 24.53 22.29
N ALA A 363 -65.52 25.59 22.21
CA ALA A 363 -65.36 27.01 22.59
C ALA A 363 -63.94 27.63 22.71
N ASP A 364 -63.63 28.67 21.92
CA ASP A 364 -63.94 30.08 22.27
C ASP A 364 -63.55 31.05 21.11
N LEU A 365 -64.29 32.15 20.97
CA LEU A 365 -64.08 33.27 20.02
C LEU A 365 -63.00 34.27 20.58
N PRO A 366 -62.72 35.42 19.91
CA PRO A 366 -61.90 35.74 18.72
C PRO A 366 -60.72 36.69 19.18
N PRO A 367 -60.07 37.62 18.41
CA PRO A 367 -60.27 38.04 17.02
C PRO A 367 -59.00 38.22 16.14
N GLU A 368 -59.29 38.34 14.84
CA GLU A 368 -58.53 39.05 13.80
C GLU A 368 -58.12 40.49 14.23
N PRO A 369 -57.20 41.25 13.55
CA PRO A 369 -57.09 41.27 12.09
C PRO A 369 -55.77 41.77 11.43
N ARG A 370 -55.83 41.85 10.08
CA ARG A 370 -55.02 42.68 9.13
C ARG A 370 -53.59 42.19 8.89
N GLY A 371 -53.07 42.15 7.66
CA GLY A 371 -53.47 42.76 6.39
C GLY A 371 -52.19 43.07 5.60
N GLU A 372 -52.33 43.20 4.28
CA GLU A 372 -51.37 43.77 3.32
C GLU A 372 -50.27 42.84 2.76
N GLY A 373 -50.50 42.39 1.52
CA GLY A 373 -49.96 43.08 0.34
C GLY A 373 -48.50 42.78 -0.05
N PRO A 374 -48.24 42.31 -1.29
CA PRO A 374 -46.91 41.93 -1.76
C PRO A 374 -46.18 43.10 -2.42
N ASP A 375 -44.85 43.07 -2.45
CA ASP A 375 -44.06 43.82 -3.43
C ASP A 375 -42.78 43.07 -3.84
N ASP A 376 -42.55 43.10 -5.14
CA ASP A 376 -41.57 42.39 -5.96
C ASP A 376 -40.14 42.99 -5.85
N PRO A 377 -39.12 42.36 -6.46
CA PRO A 377 -37.68 42.57 -6.22
C PRO A 377 -37.08 43.68 -7.11
N PRO A 378 -35.75 43.97 -7.05
CA PRO A 378 -34.86 43.28 -8.01
C PRO A 378 -33.37 43.13 -7.59
N ALA A 379 -32.71 42.23 -8.34
CA ALA A 379 -31.35 42.23 -8.89
C ALA A 379 -30.20 43.02 -8.20
N GLY A 380 -29.07 42.32 -8.03
CA GLY A 380 -27.76 42.94 -7.86
C GLY A 380 -26.62 41.94 -7.97
N SER A 381 -26.00 41.87 -9.15
CA SER A 381 -24.66 41.33 -9.39
C SER A 381 -23.61 42.09 -8.58
N PHE A 382 -22.53 41.44 -8.13
CA PHE A 382 -21.15 41.94 -8.29
C PHE A 382 -20.12 40.89 -7.86
N ALA A 383 -19.11 40.75 -8.73
CA ALA A 383 -17.73 40.26 -8.57
C ALA A 383 -17.48 38.81 -8.13
#